data_AF-A0A5D0HF46-F1
#
_entry.id   AF-A0A5D0HF46-F1
#
_cell.length_a   1.000
_cell.length_b   1.000
_cell.length_c   1.000
_cell.angle_alpha   90.00
_cell.angle_beta   90.00
_cell.angle_gamma   90.00
#
_symmetry.space_group_name_H-M   'P 1'
#
loop_
_entity.id
_entity.type
_entity.pdbx_description
1 polymer ?
#
loop_
_entity_poly.entity_id
_entity_poly.type
_entity_poly.pdbx_seq_one_letter_code
_entity_poly.pdbx_strand_id
1 'polypeptide(L)'
;LLRDGNGKAISILNALDIDLNHLRRKVEILSPANPNISIATNQKKNLHLTRQAERALKTTFLEAKLFQSTSINTAHLLLCILRNENDPTTKLLNKLKVDYDNVKEQFKFMITNDNDYIEPKAESFQDDSSTPEDDASKDIFNTPSSKTN
;
A
#
# COMPACT_ATOMS: atom_id res chain seq x y z
N LEU A 1 -10.19 11.67 -6.28
CA LEU A 1 -8.89 11.26 -6.87
C LEU A 1 -8.66 11.96 -8.21
N LEU A 2 -9.10 11.42 -9.35
CA LEU A 2 -8.80 12.03 -10.67
C LEU A 2 -9.47 13.40 -10.90
N ARG A 3 -10.60 13.66 -10.23
CA ARG A 3 -11.29 14.96 -10.29
C ARG A 3 -10.59 16.04 -9.47
N ASP A 4 -10.06 15.68 -8.31
CA ASP A 4 -9.40 16.61 -7.39
C ASP A 4 -8.00 17.00 -7.87
N GLY A 5 -7.38 16.13 -8.69
CA GLY A 5 -6.11 16.41 -9.35
C GLY A 5 -4.90 16.51 -8.41
N ASN A 6 -5.06 16.17 -7.13
CA ASN A 6 -4.04 16.31 -6.10
C ASN A 6 -3.83 15.03 -5.27
N GLY A 7 -2.69 14.96 -4.57
CA GLY A 7 -2.33 13.89 -3.62
C GLY A 7 -1.34 12.85 -4.17
N LYS A 8 -0.82 11.97 -3.29
CA LYS A 8 0.25 11.01 -3.62
C LYS A 8 -0.08 10.10 -4.82
N ALA A 9 -1.33 9.69 -5.01
CA ALA A 9 -1.75 8.93 -6.20
C ALA A 9 -1.51 9.68 -7.52
N ILE A 10 -1.77 10.99 -7.55
CA ILE A 10 -1.55 11.80 -8.75
C ILE A 10 -0.06 11.96 -9.01
N SER A 11 0.73 12.17 -7.96
CA SER A 11 2.19 12.20 -8.06
C SER A 11 2.77 10.90 -8.63
N ILE A 12 2.26 9.74 -8.18
CA ILE A 12 2.67 8.43 -8.72
C ILE A 12 2.29 8.30 -10.20
N LEU A 13 1.04 8.63 -10.57
CA LEU A 13 0.61 8.54 -11.97
C LEU A 13 1.43 9.46 -12.88
N ASN A 14 1.80 10.66 -12.42
CA ASN A 14 2.70 11.55 -13.15
C ASN A 14 4.12 10.99 -13.25
N ALA A 15 4.65 10.37 -12.20
CA ALA A 15 5.97 9.74 -12.22
C ALA A 15 6.04 8.52 -13.16
N LEU A 16 4.89 7.89 -13.44
CA LEU A 16 4.74 6.83 -14.44
C LEU A 16 4.46 7.39 -15.86
N ASP A 17 4.59 8.70 -16.08
CA ASP A 17 4.32 9.40 -17.35
C ASP A 17 2.91 9.15 -17.93
N ILE A 18 1.91 9.03 -17.05
CA ILE A 18 0.52 8.79 -17.46
C ILE A 18 -0.19 10.11 -17.78
N ASP A 19 -0.77 10.20 -18.97
CA ASP A 19 -1.68 11.30 -19.31
C ASP A 19 -2.98 11.20 -18.51
N LEU A 20 -3.07 12.00 -17.45
CA LEU A 20 -4.23 12.10 -16.56
C LEU A 20 -5.51 12.53 -17.30
N ASN A 21 -5.40 13.37 -18.34
CA ASN A 21 -6.56 13.78 -19.13
C ASN A 21 -7.13 12.61 -19.93
N HIS A 22 -6.24 11.83 -20.53
CA HIS A 22 -6.63 10.63 -21.26
C HIS A 22 -7.22 9.57 -20.32
N LEU A 23 -6.58 9.33 -19.18
CA LEU A 23 -7.07 8.40 -18.16
C LEU A 23 -8.47 8.80 -17.66
N ARG A 24 -8.67 10.07 -17.31
CA ARG A 24 -9.96 10.59 -16.84
C ARG A 24 -11.07 10.34 -17.85
N ARG A 25 -10.87 10.67 -19.12
CA ARG A 25 -11.88 10.43 -20.18
C ARG A 25 -12.21 8.95 -20.30
N LYS A 26 -11.22 8.06 -20.26
CA LYS A 26 -11.45 6.61 -20.35
C LYS A 26 -12.21 6.06 -19.13
N VAL A 27 -11.89 6.54 -17.92
CA VAL A 27 -12.60 6.13 -16.70
C VAL A 27 -14.05 6.65 -16.69
N GLU A 28 -14.29 7.88 -17.15
CA GLU A 28 -15.64 8.44 -17.25
C GLU A 28 -16.54 7.65 -18.20
N ILE A 29 -15.99 7.07 -19.28
CA ILE A 29 -16.72 6.19 -20.22
C ILE A 29 -17.08 4.83 -19.59
N LEU A 30 -16.24 4.30 -18.70
CA LEU A 30 -16.51 3.03 -18.01
C LEU A 30 -17.60 3.14 -16.94
N SER A 31 -17.79 4.34 -16.37
CA SER A 31 -18.97 4.59 -15.56
C SER A 31 -20.16 4.65 -16.50
N PRO A 32 -21.23 3.85 -16.30
CA PRO A 32 -22.41 3.95 -17.15
C PRO A 32 -22.85 5.41 -17.16
N ALA A 33 -22.82 6.01 -18.35
CA ALA A 33 -23.29 7.35 -18.59
C ALA A 33 -24.74 7.38 -18.14
N ASN A 34 -25.01 7.87 -16.93
CA ASN A 34 -26.32 8.40 -16.63
C ASN A 34 -26.49 9.56 -17.61
N PRO A 35 -27.36 9.46 -18.64
CA PRO A 35 -27.51 10.52 -19.62
C PRO A 35 -28.17 11.77 -19.00
N ASN A 36 -28.51 11.71 -17.71
CA ASN A 36 -29.09 12.78 -16.90
C ASN A 36 -28.12 13.38 -15.88
N ILE A 37 -26.80 13.17 -15.99
CA ILE A 37 -25.83 14.05 -15.30
C ILE A 37 -25.48 15.20 -16.24
N SER A 38 -26.53 15.89 -16.70
CA SER A 38 -26.43 17.34 -16.82
C SER A 38 -25.91 17.87 -15.48
N ILE A 39 -25.15 18.96 -15.57
CA ILE A 39 -24.51 19.72 -14.51
C ILE A 39 -25.57 20.30 -13.54
N ALA A 40 -26.36 19.43 -12.92
CA ALA A 40 -27.43 19.73 -12.00
C ALA A 40 -26.93 19.39 -10.61
N THR A 41 -26.41 20.44 -9.97
CA THR A 41 -26.75 20.79 -8.59
C THR A 41 -26.86 19.63 -7.61
N ASN A 42 -25.88 19.52 -6.69
CA ASN A 42 -26.05 19.38 -5.23
C ASN A 42 -27.38 18.80 -4.66
N GLN A 43 -28.04 17.87 -5.32
CA GLN A 43 -29.14 17.11 -4.77
C GLN A 43 -28.50 15.87 -4.19
N LYS A 44 -28.49 15.84 -2.85
CA LYS A 44 -28.15 14.70 -2.00
C LYS A 44 -29.03 13.48 -2.34
N LYS A 45 -28.90 12.93 -3.54
CA LYS A 45 -29.28 11.56 -3.83
C LYS A 45 -28.20 10.73 -3.18
N ASN A 46 -28.57 9.91 -2.20
CA ASN A 46 -27.68 8.95 -1.57
C ASN A 46 -27.08 8.07 -2.66
N LEU A 47 -25.88 8.42 -3.12
CA LEU A 47 -25.14 7.67 -4.12
C LEU A 47 -24.62 6.43 -3.42
N HIS A 48 -25.28 5.30 -3.68
CA HIS A 48 -24.82 4.02 -3.19
C HIS A 48 -23.54 3.63 -3.93
N LEU A 49 -22.48 3.37 -3.18
CA LEU A 49 -21.23 2.88 -3.75
C LEU A 49 -21.44 1.47 -4.33
N THR A 50 -20.70 1.14 -5.38
CA THR A 50 -20.63 -0.25 -5.82
C THR A 50 -19.97 -1.09 -4.73
N ARG A 51 -20.28 -2.39 -4.69
CA ARG A 51 -19.61 -3.33 -3.77
C ARG A 51 -18.08 -3.30 -3.93
N GLN A 52 -17.61 -3.07 -5.16
CA GLN A 52 -16.17 -2.95 -5.46
C GLN A 52 -15.56 -1.70 -4.82
N ALA A 53 -16.20 -0.54 -4.99
CA ALA A 53 -15.74 0.71 -4.39
C ALA A 53 -15.79 0.66 -2.85
N GLU A 54 -16.87 0.12 -2.29
CA GLU A 54 -17.00 -0.03 -0.84
C GLU A 54 -15.93 -0.99 -0.27
N ARG A 55 -15.68 -2.11 -0.95
CA ARG A 55 -14.62 -3.05 -0.58
C ARG A 55 -13.26 -2.38 -0.61
N ALA A 56 -12.92 -1.68 -1.70
CA ALA A 56 -11.65 -0.98 -1.84
C ALA A 56 -11.45 0.03 -0.69
N LEU A 57 -12.47 0.82 -0.34
CA LEU A 57 -12.41 1.75 0.78
C LEU A 57 -12.18 1.04 2.12
N LYS A 58 -12.93 -0.04 2.39
CA LYS A 58 -12.78 -0.82 3.63
C LYS A 58 -11.40 -1.47 3.75
N THR A 59 -10.81 -1.92 2.63
CA THR A 59 -9.50 -2.57 2.62
C THR A 59 -8.34 -1.59 2.51
N THR A 60 -8.57 -0.31 2.21
CA THR A 60 -7.51 0.72 2.08
C THR A 60 -6.67 0.83 3.35
N PHE A 61 -7.29 0.63 4.51
CA PHE A 61 -6.58 0.59 5.79
C PHE A 61 -5.53 -0.53 5.89
N LEU A 62 -5.76 -1.68 5.24
CA LEU A 62 -4.80 -2.78 5.24
C LEU A 62 -3.57 -2.45 4.40
N GLU A 63 -3.73 -1.72 3.28
CA GLU A 63 -2.59 -1.21 2.52
C GLU A 63 -1.82 -0.18 3.35
N ALA A 64 -2.49 0.76 4.02
CA ALA A 64 -1.80 1.72 4.89
C ALA A 64 -0.96 1.01 5.98
N LYS A 65 -1.51 -0.03 6.61
CA LYS A 65 -0.77 -0.88 7.56
C LYS A 65 0.42 -1.61 6.93
N LEU A 66 0.26 -2.14 5.72
CA LEU A 66 1.33 -2.84 5.00
C LEU A 66 2.53 -1.92 4.73
N PHE A 67 2.27 -0.65 4.45
CA PHE A 67 3.31 0.38 4.27
C PHE A 67 3.65 1.14 5.56
N GLN A 68 3.19 0.65 6.72
CA GLN A 68 3.41 1.27 8.04
C GLN A 68 3.06 2.76 8.09
N SER A 69 2.13 3.20 7.23
CA SER A 69 1.73 4.59 7.13
C SER A 69 0.79 4.95 8.29
N THR A 70 1.09 6.03 8.99
CA THR A 70 0.30 6.53 10.13
C THR A 70 -1.10 6.99 9.74
N SER A 71 -1.32 7.29 8.46
CA SER A 71 -2.58 7.79 7.92
C SER A 71 -2.85 7.25 6.52
N ILE A 72 -4.14 7.08 6.20
CA ILE A 72 -4.58 6.71 4.85
C ILE A 72 -4.44 7.92 3.91
N ASN A 73 -3.82 7.72 2.75
CA ASN A 73 -3.65 8.68 1.68
C ASN A 73 -4.22 8.11 0.35
N THR A 74 -4.16 8.91 -0.71
CA THR A 74 -4.70 8.52 -2.01
C THR A 74 -3.92 7.38 -2.69
N ALA A 75 -2.63 7.19 -2.38
CA ALA A 75 -1.83 6.09 -2.93
C ALA A 75 -2.31 4.73 -2.42
N HIS A 76 -2.63 4.60 -1.12
CA HIS A 76 -3.21 3.36 -0.59
C HIS A 76 -4.54 3.02 -1.24
N LEU A 77 -5.39 4.04 -1.50
CA LEU A 77 -6.66 3.83 -2.20
C LEU A 77 -6.43 3.35 -3.64
N LEU A 78 -5.46 3.95 -4.35
CA LEU A 78 -5.09 3.53 -5.70
C LEU A 78 -4.62 2.06 -5.72
N LEU A 79 -3.74 1.68 -4.80
CA LEU A 79 -3.27 0.30 -4.63
C LEU A 79 -4.42 -0.67 -4.35
N CYS A 80 -5.38 -0.28 -3.50
CA CYS A 80 -6.57 -1.09 -3.21
C CYS A 80 -7.49 -1.28 -4.42
N ILE A 81 -7.64 -0.27 -5.28
CA ILE A 81 -8.38 -0.40 -6.53
C ILE A 81 -7.67 -1.42 -7.44
N LEU A 82 -6.36 -1.26 -7.62
CA LEU A 82 -5.53 -2.12 -8.47
C LEU A 82 -5.46 -3.58 -7.99
N ARG A 83 -5.64 -3.82 -6.68
CA ARG A 83 -5.69 -5.17 -6.09
C ARG A 83 -6.83 -6.03 -6.63
N ASN A 84 -7.90 -5.43 -7.16
CA ASN A 84 -9.02 -6.15 -7.74
C ASN A 84 -8.88 -6.28 -9.26
N GLU A 85 -8.17 -7.31 -9.72
CA GLU A 85 -7.92 -7.57 -11.15
C GLU A 85 -9.20 -7.81 -11.97
N ASN A 86 -10.27 -8.24 -11.31
CA ASN A 86 -11.57 -8.46 -11.94
C ASN A 86 -12.35 -7.15 -12.17
N ASP A 87 -11.91 -6.04 -11.60
CA ASP A 87 -12.55 -4.72 -11.76
C ASP A 87 -12.33 -4.16 -13.17
N PRO A 88 -13.37 -3.66 -13.85
CA PRO A 88 -13.20 -3.03 -15.16
C PRO A 88 -12.29 -1.79 -15.11
N THR A 89 -12.28 -1.05 -14.00
CA THR A 89 -11.38 0.11 -13.79
C THR A 89 -9.94 -0.35 -13.74
N THR A 90 -9.64 -1.41 -13.00
CA THR A 90 -8.30 -2.01 -12.93
C THR A 90 -7.84 -2.52 -14.28
N LYS A 91 -8.71 -3.21 -15.02
CA LYS A 91 -8.39 -3.65 -16.39
C LYS A 91 -8.07 -2.50 -17.33
N LEU A 92 -8.73 -1.35 -17.17
CA LEU A 92 -8.42 -0.14 -17.91
C LEU A 92 -7.07 0.46 -17.49
N LEU A 93 -6.81 0.56 -16.18
CA LEU A 93 -5.55 1.07 -15.64
C LEU A 93 -4.36 0.22 -16.13
N ASN A 94 -4.48 -1.10 -16.10
CA ASN A 94 -3.45 -2.01 -16.61
C ASN A 94 -3.16 -1.80 -18.11
N LYS A 95 -4.18 -1.51 -18.94
CA LYS A 95 -3.98 -1.18 -20.36
C LYS A 95 -3.21 0.13 -20.57
N LEU A 96 -3.19 1.00 -19.56
CA LEU A 96 -2.42 2.23 -19.53
C LEU A 96 -1.08 2.06 -18.80
N LYS A 97 -0.63 0.81 -18.54
CA LYS A 97 0.58 0.48 -17.78
C LYS A 97 0.55 0.97 -16.32
N VAL A 98 -0.66 1.13 -15.77
CA VAL A 98 -0.87 1.39 -14.34
C VAL A 98 -1.35 0.11 -13.69
N ASP A 99 -0.40 -0.70 -13.25
CA ASP A 99 -0.63 -1.95 -12.51
C ASP A 99 -0.16 -1.83 -11.05
N TYR A 100 -0.54 -2.81 -10.24
CA TYR A 100 -0.28 -2.79 -8.80
C TYR A 100 1.22 -2.71 -8.48
N ASP A 101 2.05 -3.45 -9.21
CA ASP A 101 3.48 -3.56 -8.91
C ASP A 101 4.22 -2.26 -9.26
N ASN A 102 3.97 -1.69 -10.44
CA ASN A 102 4.56 -0.41 -10.84
C ASN A 102 4.15 0.74 -9.90
N VAL A 103 2.88 0.80 -9.49
CA VAL A 103 2.41 1.82 -8.54
C VAL A 103 3.01 1.60 -7.15
N LYS A 104 3.16 0.35 -6.71
CA LYS A 104 3.77 -0.01 -5.43
C LYS A 104 5.25 0.36 -5.38
N GLU A 105 5.99 0.08 -6.42
CA GLU A 105 7.40 0.43 -6.53
C GLU A 105 7.58 1.95 -6.50
N GLN A 106 6.82 2.68 -7.31
CA GLN A 106 6.86 4.15 -7.31
C GLN A 106 6.47 4.73 -5.95
N PHE A 107 5.47 4.16 -5.28
CA PHE A 107 5.06 4.59 -3.95
C PHE A 107 6.17 4.36 -2.92
N LYS A 108 6.85 3.20 -2.95
CA LYS A 108 8.01 2.91 -2.09
C LYS A 108 9.13 3.93 -2.27
N PHE A 109 9.48 4.24 -3.52
CA PHE A 109 10.50 5.25 -3.80
C PHE A 109 10.15 6.62 -3.19
N MET A 110 8.88 7.03 -3.29
CA MET A 110 8.42 8.30 -2.72
C MET A 110 8.49 8.32 -1.20
N ILE A 111 8.04 7.26 -0.51
CA ILE A 111 8.05 7.22 0.96
C ILE A 111 9.46 7.10 1.56
N THR A 112 10.39 6.45 0.85
CA THR A 112 11.81 6.42 1.25
C THR A 112 12.44 7.80 1.15
N ASN A 113 12.13 8.57 0.10
CA ASN A 113 12.59 9.94 -0.03
C ASN A 113 11.94 10.89 0.98
N ASP A 114 10.69 10.63 1.37
CA ASP A 114 9.94 11.41 2.36
C ASP A 114 10.33 11.09 3.83
N ASN A 115 11.23 10.12 4.09
CA ASN A 115 11.60 9.60 5.43
C ASN A 115 10.45 8.94 6.24
N ASP A 116 9.29 8.72 5.64
CA ASP A 116 8.11 8.14 6.30
C ASP A 116 8.13 6.60 6.36
N TYR A 117 9.04 5.94 5.63
CA TYR A 117 9.10 4.49 5.54
C TYR A 117 10.25 3.89 6.33
N ILE A 118 9.89 3.13 7.37
CA ILE A 118 10.81 2.21 8.03
C ILE A 118 10.75 0.92 7.24
N GLU A 119 11.78 0.68 6.41
CA GLU A 119 11.93 -0.60 5.76
C GLU A 119 12.05 -1.69 6.84
N PRO A 120 11.24 -2.76 6.80
CA PRO A 120 11.40 -3.84 7.75
C PRO A 120 12.74 -4.52 7.45
N LYS A 121 13.78 -4.16 8.22
CA LYS A 121 14.95 -5.01 8.35
C LYS A 121 14.41 -6.34 8.85
N ALA A 122 14.54 -7.37 8.03
CA ALA A 122 14.48 -8.73 8.56
C ALA A 122 15.59 -8.80 9.62
N GLU A 123 15.23 -8.71 10.89
CA GLU A 123 16.04 -9.25 11.97
C GLU A 123 16.04 -10.76 11.75
N SER A 124 16.86 -11.21 10.81
CA SER A 124 17.43 -12.53 10.92
C SER A 124 18.17 -12.48 12.24
N PHE A 125 17.71 -13.27 13.22
CA PHE A 125 18.42 -13.51 14.46
C PHE A 125 19.85 -13.91 14.09
N GLN A 126 20.75 -12.94 14.06
CA GLN A 126 22.19 -13.20 14.06
C GLN A 126 22.50 -13.50 15.51
N ASP A 127 22.49 -14.79 15.79
CA ASP A 127 23.23 -15.42 16.87
C ASP A 127 24.69 -14.98 16.72
N ASP A 128 25.03 -13.82 17.28
CA ASP A 128 26.40 -13.30 17.29
C ASP A 128 27.20 -14.01 18.39
N SER A 129 27.46 -15.27 18.10
CA SER A 129 28.62 -15.98 18.62
C SER A 129 29.88 -15.39 17.97
N SER A 130 30.48 -14.34 18.54
CA SER A 130 31.94 -14.19 18.73
C SER A 130 32.41 -12.74 18.99
N THR A 131 32.61 -12.39 20.26
CA THR A 131 33.70 -11.50 20.66
C THR A 131 34.74 -12.30 21.46
N PRO A 132 36.03 -12.28 21.07
CA PRO A 132 37.10 -12.98 21.79
C PRO A 132 37.69 -12.12 22.93
N GLU A 133 38.35 -12.80 23.88
CA GLU A 133 39.16 -12.30 25.02
C GLU A 133 38.32 -11.78 26.21
N ASP A 134 38.55 -12.11 27.49
CA ASP A 134 39.77 -12.46 28.21
C ASP A 134 39.42 -13.16 29.56
N ASP A 135 40.41 -13.81 30.15
CA ASP A 135 40.47 -14.61 31.38
C ASP A 135 39.79 -13.99 32.64
N ALA A 136 38.82 -14.70 33.24
CA ALA A 136 38.54 -14.64 34.68
C ALA A 136 37.69 -15.85 35.12
N SER A 137 38.35 -16.76 35.83
CA SER A 137 37.83 -17.97 36.46
C SER A 137 36.58 -17.73 37.32
N LYS A 138 35.57 -18.61 37.19
CA LYS A 138 34.77 -19.14 38.31
C LYS A 138 33.95 -20.36 37.88
N ASP A 139 34.54 -21.53 38.12
CA ASP A 139 33.88 -22.83 38.18
C ASP A 139 32.63 -22.80 39.08
N ILE A 140 31.45 -23.06 38.52
CA ILE A 140 30.19 -23.19 39.28
C ILE A 140 29.45 -24.51 38.98
N PHE A 141 29.92 -25.36 38.06
CA PHE A 141 29.26 -26.64 37.78
C PHE A 141 30.06 -27.85 38.26
N ASN A 142 30.13 -27.99 39.58
CA ASN A 142 30.55 -29.21 40.25
C ASN A 142 29.30 -30.07 40.55
N THR A 143 28.98 -31.03 39.69
CA THR A 143 28.23 -32.24 40.10
C THR A 143 29.22 -33.20 40.77
N PRO A 144 28.91 -33.82 41.92
CA PRO A 144 28.02 -35.00 41.92
C PRO A 144 27.15 -35.09 43.20
N SER A 145 26.10 -35.92 43.26
CA SER A 145 26.23 -37.26 43.87
C SER A 145 24.95 -38.07 43.69
N SER A 146 25.17 -39.28 43.19
CA SER A 146 24.43 -40.51 43.45
C SER A 146 23.98 -40.68 44.90
N LYS A 147 22.80 -41.27 45.10
CA LYS A 147 22.49 -42.12 46.26
C LYS A 147 21.41 -43.13 45.92
N THR A 148 21.84 -44.39 45.89
CA THR A 148 21.04 -45.60 46.11
C THR A 148 20.71 -45.72 47.60
N ASN A 149 19.47 -46.09 47.91
CA ASN A 149 19.15 -47.21 48.81
C ASN A 149 17.74 -47.71 48.50
#